data_AF-A0A917IZ54-F1
#
_entry.id   AF-A0A917IZ54-F1
#
_cell.length_a   1.000
_cell.length_b   1.000
_cell.length_c   1.000
_cell.angle_alpha   90.00
_cell.angle_beta   90.00
_cell.angle_gamma   90.00
#
_symmetry.space_group_name_H-M   'P 1'
#
loop_
_entity.id
_entity.type
_entity.pdbx_description
1 polymer ?
#
loop_
_entity_poly.entity_id
_entity_poly.type
_entity_poly.pdbx_seq_one_letter_code
_entity_poly.pdbx_strand_id
1 'polypeptide(L)'
;MKSGLLYGIAILLLWIVYGAFKKGDTGAPGSRILSGTGVPAATQGAVDDYYLDKTTGALFGPKTADGWGKATALAGQKGATGPIRQTAATAHTADKKPGYH
;
A
#
# COMPACT_ATOMS: atom_id res chain seq x y z
N MET A 1 -50.20 8.69 -51.58
CA MET A 1 -48.77 8.33 -51.58
C MET A 1 -48.13 8.98 -50.35
N LYS A 2 -48.16 8.32 -49.20
CA LYS A 2 -47.72 8.91 -47.92
C LYS A 2 -46.26 8.52 -47.67
N SER A 3 -45.39 9.52 -47.82
CA SER A 3 -44.30 9.77 -46.87
C SER A 3 -43.23 8.67 -46.72
N GLY A 4 -42.63 8.22 -47.82
CA GLY A 4 -41.52 7.25 -47.79
C GLY A 4 -40.11 7.83 -47.57
N LEU A 5 -39.94 9.15 -47.46
CA LEU A 5 -38.60 9.78 -47.50
C LEU A 5 -38.17 10.51 -46.21
N LEU A 6 -39.04 10.61 -45.21
CA LEU A 6 -38.74 11.32 -43.96
C LEU A 6 -38.28 10.39 -42.81
N TYR A 7 -38.56 9.09 -42.92
CA TYR A 7 -38.17 8.11 -41.88
C TYR A 7 -36.65 7.85 -41.83
N GLY A 8 -35.92 8.03 -42.93
CA GLY A 8 -34.47 7.83 -42.97
C GLY A 8 -33.67 8.84 -42.15
N ILE A 9 -34.20 10.05 -41.97
CA ILE A 9 -33.57 11.12 -41.17
C ILE A 9 -34.10 11.08 -39.73
N ALA A 10 -35.39 10.74 -39.54
CA ALA A 10 -36.01 10.61 -38.23
C ALA A 10 -35.43 9.43 -37.41
N ILE A 11 -35.07 8.32 -38.05
CA ILE A 11 -34.45 7.17 -37.36
C ILE A 11 -32.99 7.47 -36.98
N LEU A 12 -32.27 8.26 -37.78
CA LEU A 12 -30.89 8.68 -37.48
C LEU A 12 -30.82 9.61 -36.25
N LEU A 13 -31.84 10.46 -36.07
CA LEU A 13 -31.97 11.33 -34.89
C LEU A 13 -32.45 10.56 -33.63
N LEU A 14 -33.13 9.43 -33.79
CA LEU A 14 -33.61 8.61 -32.66
C LEU A 14 -32.48 7.84 -31.95
N TRP A 15 -31.40 7.48 -32.66
CA TRP A 15 -30.23 6.81 -32.08
C TRP A 15 -29.31 7.75 -31.29
N ILE A 16 -29.24 9.04 -31.68
CA ILE A 16 -28.41 10.03 -30.99
C ILE A 16 -28.99 10.40 -29.62
N VAL A 17 -30.33 10.35 -29.48
CA VAL A 17 -31.01 10.69 -28.22
C VAL A 17 -30.93 9.56 -27.17
N TYR A 18 -30.64 8.31 -27.57
CA TYR A 18 -30.65 7.15 -26.66
C TYR A 18 -29.33 6.85 -25.94
N GLY A 19 -28.27 7.61 -26.19
CA GLY A 19 -26.91 7.28 -25.75
C GLY A 19 -26.24 8.36 -24.92
N ALA A 20 -26.88 8.84 -23.84
CA ALA A 20 -26.17 9.64 -22.86
C ALA A 20 -25.27 8.74 -22.00
N PHE A 21 -24.04 8.48 -22.47
CA PHE A 21 -23.01 7.86 -21.64
C PHE A 21 -22.64 8.83 -20.51
N LYS A 22 -23.34 8.72 -19.37
CA LYS A 22 -22.98 9.42 -18.15
C LYS A 22 -21.64 8.85 -17.67
N LYS A 23 -20.62 9.70 -17.58
CA LYS A 23 -19.41 9.36 -16.81
C LYS A 23 -19.87 9.05 -15.39
N GLY A 24 -19.56 7.85 -14.88
CA GLY A 24 -19.86 7.49 -13.51
C GLY A 24 -19.16 8.42 -12.52
N ASP A 25 -19.74 8.58 -11.34
CA ASP A 25 -19.13 9.36 -10.27
C ASP A 25 -17.74 8.82 -9.95
N THR A 26 -16.85 9.72 -9.52
CA THR A 26 -15.54 9.28 -9.02
C THR A 26 -15.77 8.52 -7.72
N GLY A 27 -15.31 7.28 -7.64
CA GLY A 27 -15.43 6.47 -6.42
C GLY A 27 -14.80 7.16 -5.21
N ALA A 28 -15.27 6.81 -4.01
CA ALA A 28 -14.69 7.31 -2.78
C ALA A 28 -13.18 7.03 -2.73
N PRO A 29 -12.36 7.96 -2.23
CA PRO A 29 -10.94 7.69 -2.03
C PRO A 29 -10.78 6.50 -1.09
N GLY A 30 -9.91 5.56 -1.45
CA GLY A 30 -9.59 4.43 -0.59
C GLY A 30 -8.78 4.84 0.64
N SER A 31 -8.78 3.99 1.66
CA SER A 31 -7.98 4.13 2.88
C SER A 31 -6.48 4.10 2.59
N ARG A 32 -5.69 4.87 3.34
CA ARG A 32 -4.23 4.92 3.25
C ARG A 32 -3.59 4.43 4.55
N ILE A 33 -2.36 3.94 4.45
CA ILE A 33 -1.51 3.68 5.62
C ILE A 33 -0.47 4.80 5.71
N LEU A 34 -0.57 5.59 6.77
CA LEU A 34 0.36 6.64 7.13
C LEU A 34 1.46 6.07 8.03
N SER A 35 2.60 6.76 8.12
CA SER A 35 3.64 6.40 9.08
C SER A 35 4.35 7.62 9.62
N GLY A 36 4.86 7.50 10.84
CA GLY A 36 5.63 8.55 11.50
C GLY A 36 6.23 8.03 12.79
N THR A 37 6.54 8.93 13.71
CA THR A 37 7.13 8.62 15.01
C THR A 37 6.19 9.06 16.11
N GLY A 38 5.88 8.16 17.04
CA GLY A 38 4.97 8.41 18.14
C GLY A 38 3.48 8.29 17.76
N VAL A 39 2.62 8.68 18.70
CA VAL A 39 1.16 8.62 18.55
C VAL A 39 0.71 9.64 17.48
N PRO A 40 -0.15 9.25 16.51
CA PRO A 40 -0.61 10.16 15.47
C PRO A 40 -1.50 11.27 16.02
N ALA A 41 -1.40 12.46 15.42
CA ALA A 41 -2.29 13.57 15.73
C ALA A 41 -3.72 13.29 15.23
N ALA A 42 -4.73 13.77 15.95
CA ALA A 42 -6.14 13.64 15.55
C ALA A 42 -6.45 14.32 14.21
N THR A 43 -5.68 15.34 13.83
CA THR A 43 -5.79 16.05 12.54
C THR A 43 -5.11 15.30 11.38
N GLN A 44 -4.30 14.28 11.67
CA GLN A 44 -3.57 13.54 10.65
C GLN A 44 -4.45 12.45 10.04
N GLY A 45 -4.44 12.32 8.71
CA GLY A 45 -5.22 11.30 8.00
C GLY A 45 -6.73 11.55 7.94
N ALA A 46 -7.41 10.80 7.08
CA ALA A 46 -8.85 10.75 6.94
C ALA A 46 -9.46 9.58 7.72
N VAL A 47 -10.79 9.59 7.89
CA VAL A 47 -11.52 8.41 8.38
C VAL A 47 -11.20 7.20 7.48
N ASP A 48 -11.15 6.02 8.08
CA ASP A 48 -10.72 4.74 7.50
C ASP A 48 -9.22 4.60 7.22
N ASP A 49 -8.40 5.63 7.43
CA ASP A 49 -6.94 5.51 7.34
C ASP A 49 -6.35 4.72 8.51
N TYR A 50 -5.16 4.16 8.29
CA TYR A 50 -4.32 3.53 9.31
C TYR A 50 -3.04 4.35 9.52
N TYR A 51 -2.42 4.22 10.68
CA TYR A 51 -1.14 4.85 10.98
C TYR A 51 -0.19 3.89 11.69
N LEU A 52 1.06 3.82 11.24
CA LEU A 52 2.13 3.06 11.85
C LEU A 52 3.12 3.99 12.58
N ASP A 53 3.21 3.84 13.90
CA ASP A 53 4.31 4.39 14.67
C ASP A 53 5.57 3.54 14.45
N LYS A 54 6.56 4.12 13.78
CA LYS A 54 7.84 3.45 13.45
C LYS A 54 8.76 3.28 14.67
N THR A 55 8.52 4.02 15.75
CA THR A 55 9.32 3.91 16.98
C THR A 55 8.92 2.68 17.78
N THR A 56 7.61 2.46 17.94
CA THR A 56 7.07 1.37 18.76
C THR A 56 6.60 0.16 17.94
N GLY A 57 6.45 0.32 16.62
CA GLY A 57 5.80 -0.68 15.76
C GLY A 57 4.30 -0.79 16.04
N ALA A 58 3.67 0.24 16.61
CA ALA A 58 2.26 0.24 16.93
C ALA A 58 1.42 0.73 15.75
N LEU A 59 0.40 -0.05 15.39
CA LEU A 59 -0.58 0.26 14.38
C LEU A 59 -1.82 0.88 15.02
N PHE A 60 -2.24 2.03 14.51
CA PHE A 60 -3.47 2.73 14.87
C PHE A 60 -4.45 2.68 13.70
N GLY A 61 -5.74 2.60 14.00
CA GLY A 61 -6.82 2.65 13.01
C GLY A 61 -7.68 1.38 12.92
N PRO A 62 -8.69 1.36 12.04
CA PRO A 62 -9.04 2.44 11.12
C PRO A 62 -9.49 3.71 11.87
N LYS A 63 -9.04 4.88 11.43
CA LYS A 63 -9.39 6.16 12.06
C LYS A 63 -10.90 6.37 11.97
N THR A 64 -11.52 6.75 13.08
CA THR A 64 -12.94 7.12 13.16
C THR A 64 -13.09 8.63 13.35
N ALA A 65 -14.34 9.10 13.39
CA ALA A 65 -14.63 10.50 13.76
C ALA A 65 -14.10 10.86 15.17
N ASP A 66 -13.98 9.87 16.06
CA ASP A 66 -13.45 10.04 17.43
C ASP A 66 -11.91 9.98 17.46
N GLY A 67 -11.27 9.65 16.35
CA GLY A 67 -9.82 9.60 16.21
C GLY A 67 -9.27 8.19 15.97
N TRP A 68 -8.05 7.93 16.44
CA TRP A 68 -7.23 6.78 16.05
C TRP A 68 -7.48 5.49 16.83
N GLY A 69 -8.24 5.55 17.92
CA GLY A 69 -8.52 4.39 18.78
C GLY A 69 -7.28 3.84 19.50
N LYS A 70 -7.36 2.58 19.93
CA LYS A 70 -6.29 1.90 20.67
C LYS A 70 -5.25 1.34 19.70
N ALA A 71 -3.98 1.50 20.04
CA ALA A 71 -2.87 0.95 19.27
C ALA A 71 -2.78 -0.58 19.38
N THR A 72 -2.41 -1.22 18.27
CA THR A 72 -2.11 -2.65 18.16
C THR A 72 -0.62 -2.83 17.86
N ALA A 73 0.12 -3.49 18.74
CA ALA A 73 1.55 -3.73 18.52
C ALA A 73 1.74 -4.79 17.42
N LEU A 74 2.59 -4.50 16.42
CA LEU A 74 2.92 -5.44 15.35
C LEU A 74 4.14 -6.32 15.65
N ALA A 75 4.68 -6.25 16.87
CA ALA A 75 5.83 -7.06 17.25
C ALA A 75 5.45 -8.56 17.26
N GLY A 76 6.05 -9.33 16.36
CA GLY A 76 6.04 -10.80 16.42
C GLY A 76 7.02 -11.33 17.49
N GLN A 77 6.97 -12.63 17.75
CA GLN A 77 8.02 -13.28 18.53
C GLN A 77 9.38 -13.02 17.86
N LYS A 78 10.39 -12.68 18.67
CA LYS A 78 11.77 -12.54 18.19
C LYS A 78 12.17 -13.83 17.47
N GLY A 79 12.58 -13.72 16.20
CA GLY A 79 13.08 -14.87 15.46
C GLY A 79 14.25 -15.55 16.20
N ALA A 80 14.37 -16.87 16.06
CA ALA A 80 15.50 -17.59 16.64
C ALA A 80 16.83 -16.99 16.15
N THR A 81 17.81 -16.89 17.04
CA THR A 81 19.18 -16.51 16.67
C THR A 81 19.67 -17.47 15.60
N GLY A 82 20.06 -16.96 14.44
CA GLY A 82 20.63 -17.77 13.37
C GLY A 82 21.90 -18.49 13.84
N PRO A 83 22.25 -19.64 13.25
CA PRO A 83 23.44 -20.36 13.63
C PRO A 83 24.69 -19.46 13.49
N ILE A 84 25.54 -19.45 14.52
CA ILE A 84 26.85 -18.81 14.45
C ILE A 84 27.62 -19.43 13.28
N ARG A 85 28.18 -18.60 12.40
CA ARG A 85 29.19 -19.07 11.46
C ARG A 85 30.44 -19.39 12.27
N GLN A 86 30.57 -20.62 12.76
CA GLN A 86 31.87 -21.18 13.11
C GLN A 86 32.63 -21.42 11.80
N THR A 87 33.10 -20.34 11.17
CA THR A 87 34.20 -20.48 10.22
C THR A 87 35.41 -20.70 11.11
N ALA A 88 35.87 -21.95 11.15
CA ALA A 88 37.07 -22.36 11.85
C ALA A 88 38.18 -21.34 11.63
N ALA A 89 38.75 -20.85 12.73
CA ALA A 89 40.06 -20.23 12.72
C ALA A 89 41.09 -21.31 12.37
N THR A 90 41.08 -21.80 11.13
CA THR A 90 42.24 -22.46 10.56
C THR A 90 43.20 -21.33 10.24
N ALA A 91 44.14 -21.15 11.17
CA ALA A 91 45.32 -20.32 11.01
C ALA A 91 45.80 -20.41 9.55
N HIS A 92 45.95 -19.26 8.90
CA HIS A 92 46.88 -19.15 7.79
C HIS A 92 48.27 -19.34 8.42
N THR A 93 48.64 -20.59 8.70
CA THR A 93 50.02 -20.93 9.02
C THR A 93 50.82 -20.50 7.81
N ALA A 94 51.60 -19.45 8.00
CA ALA A 94 52.55 -18.95 7.05
C ALA A 94 53.38 -20.14 6.51
N ASP A 95 53.17 -20.46 5.23
CA ASP A 95 54.16 -21.12 4.41
C ASP A 95 55.39 -20.20 4.39
N LYS A 96 56.36 -20.50 5.27
CA LYS A 96 57.74 -20.07 5.07
C LYS A 96 58.38 -21.05 4.08
N LYS A 97 58.46 -20.62 2.82
CA LYS A 97 59.31 -21.21 1.78
C LYS A 97 60.75 -21.36 2.31
N PRO A 98 61.36 -22.57 2.29
CA PRO A 98 62.79 -22.70 2.56
C PRO A 98 63.57 -22.09 1.38
N GLY A 99 64.38 -21.07 1.68
CA GLY A 99 65.38 -20.58 0.74
C GLY A 99 66.48 -21.62 0.57
N TYR A 100 66.86 -21.89 -0.69
CA TYR A 100 68.07 -22.64 -1.02
C TYR A 100 69.27 -21.70 -0.87
N HIS A 101 70.05 -21.90 0.20
CA HIS A 101 71.45 -21.51 0.30
C HIS A 101 72.19 -22.64 1.01
#